data_AF-A0A2L2YQ21-F1
#
_entry.id   AF-A0A2L2YQ21-F1
#
_cell.length_a   1.000
_cell.length_b   1.000
_cell.length_c   1.000
_cell.angle_alpha   90.00
_cell.angle_beta   90.00
_cell.angle_gamma   90.00
#
_symmetry.space_group_name_H-M   'P 1'
#
loop_
_entity.id
_entity.type
_entity.pdbx_description
1 polymer ?
#
loop_
_entity_poly.entity_id
_entity_poly.type
_entity_poly.pdbx_seq_one_letter_code
_entity_poly.pdbx_strand_id
1 'polypeptide(L)'
;QNHLEQQRLSHEQFRAALQMVVSPGDPRDNLENFIKIGEGSTGIVCIAAEISTGRQVAVKKMDLHKQQRRELLFNEVVIMRDYHHPNIVEMFDSFLVGDELWVVMEFLEGGALTDIVTHSRMDEEQIATVCKQCLKALAFLHSQGVIHRDIKSDSILLASDGRVKLSDFGFCAQVSNELPNRKSLVGTPYWMAPEVISRLPYGPEVDIWSLGIMVIEMVDGEPPFFNEPPLQAMRRIRDMPPPKLKNTHKVSPRLQGFLEKMLVRDPSQRATACELLQHPFLMQAGAPSLLVPLMRSFRHSPC
;
A
#
# COMPACT_ATOMS: atom_id res chain seq x y z
N GLN A 1 -27.59 25.56 -17.76
CA GLN A 1 -26.41 25.55 -18.64
C GLN A 1 -25.27 26.23 -17.90
N ASN A 2 -24.17 25.50 -17.75
CA ASN A 2 -22.79 25.94 -17.51
C ASN A 2 -22.49 26.87 -16.34
N HIS A 3 -22.22 26.29 -15.16
CA HIS A 3 -21.14 26.75 -14.27
C HIS A 3 -20.64 25.55 -13.45
N LEU A 4 -19.32 25.32 -13.48
CA LEU A 4 -18.56 24.19 -12.90
C LEU A 4 -18.34 22.97 -13.82
N GLU A 5 -17.99 23.19 -15.08
CA GLU A 5 -16.90 22.37 -15.63
C GLU A 5 -15.63 22.85 -14.93
N GLN A 6 -15.18 22.13 -13.89
CA GLN A 6 -13.79 22.23 -13.46
C GLN A 6 -12.95 22.03 -14.72
N GLN A 7 -12.27 23.08 -15.19
CA GLN A 7 -11.36 22.97 -16.32
C GLN A 7 -10.31 21.93 -15.96
N ARG A 8 -10.53 20.69 -16.44
CA ARG A 8 -9.51 19.66 -16.40
C ARG A 8 -8.33 20.25 -17.14
N LEU A 9 -7.17 20.31 -16.48
CA LEU A 9 -5.91 20.74 -17.09
C LEU A 9 -5.76 20.06 -18.47
N SER A 10 -5.15 20.70 -19.46
CA SER A 10 -4.78 19.98 -20.68
C SER A 10 -3.72 18.92 -20.36
N HIS A 11 -3.45 17.99 -21.29
CA HIS A 11 -2.32 17.06 -21.15
C HIS A 11 -1.00 17.81 -21.01
N GLU A 12 -0.76 18.80 -21.85
CA GLU A 12 0.45 19.62 -21.81
C GLU A 12 0.59 20.40 -20.50
N GLN A 13 -0.51 20.98 -19.98
CA GLN A 13 -0.49 21.67 -18.69
C GLN A 13 -0.19 20.72 -17.53
N PHE A 14 -0.77 19.52 -17.54
CA PHE A 14 -0.50 18.50 -16.54
C PHE A 14 0.95 18.01 -16.60
N ARG A 15 1.44 17.74 -17.81
CA ARG A 15 2.82 17.34 -18.06
C ARG A 15 3.81 18.42 -17.61
N ALA A 16 3.54 19.68 -17.91
CA ALA A 16 4.34 20.82 -17.46
C ALA A 16 4.35 20.94 -15.93
N ALA A 17 3.20 20.73 -15.28
CA ALA A 17 3.13 20.73 -13.82
C ALA A 17 3.94 19.59 -13.20
N LEU A 18 3.88 18.37 -13.75
CA LEU A 18 4.73 17.25 -13.31
C LEU A 18 6.21 17.56 -13.52
N GLN A 19 6.58 18.14 -14.65
CA GLN A 19 7.97 18.52 -14.96
C GLN A 19 8.58 19.48 -13.92
N MET A 20 7.76 20.29 -13.25
CA MET A 20 8.20 21.19 -12.17
C MET A 20 8.43 20.47 -10.82
N VAL A 21 7.90 19.26 -10.66
CA VAL A 21 7.95 18.51 -9.39
C VAL A 21 9.05 17.44 -9.41
N VAL A 22 9.35 16.88 -10.58
CA VAL A 22 10.36 15.85 -10.79
C VAL A 22 11.74 16.46 -11.07
N SER A 23 12.79 15.65 -10.92
CA SER A 23 14.15 16.04 -11.26
C SER A 23 14.32 16.20 -12.78
N PRO A 24 15.18 17.15 -13.21
CA PRO A 24 15.52 17.28 -14.62
C PRO A 24 16.43 16.12 -15.08
N GLY A 25 16.46 15.87 -16.39
CA GLY A 25 17.34 14.88 -17.01
C GLY A 25 16.64 13.55 -17.30
N ASP A 26 17.45 12.54 -17.63
CA ASP A 26 16.99 11.20 -17.99
C ASP A 26 17.65 10.14 -17.10
N PRO A 27 16.90 9.30 -16.39
CA PRO A 27 17.48 8.28 -15.52
C PRO A 27 18.30 7.24 -16.31
N ARG A 28 18.10 7.11 -17.62
CA ARG A 28 18.87 6.19 -18.49
C ARG A 28 20.34 6.61 -18.65
N ASP A 29 20.68 7.85 -18.30
CA ASP A 29 22.08 8.29 -18.31
C ASP A 29 22.89 7.68 -17.16
N ASN A 30 22.21 7.25 -16.07
CA ASN A 30 22.84 6.70 -14.87
C ASN A 30 22.39 5.27 -14.53
N LEU A 31 21.36 4.76 -15.21
CA LEU A 31 20.77 3.43 -14.98
C LEU A 31 20.81 2.58 -16.25
N GLU A 32 21.11 1.30 -16.09
CA GLU A 32 21.14 0.32 -17.16
C GLU A 32 20.39 -0.98 -16.80
N ASN A 33 20.26 -1.88 -17.79
CA ASN A 33 19.70 -3.24 -17.60
C ASN A 33 18.27 -3.27 -17.03
N PHE A 34 17.37 -2.47 -17.59
CA PHE A 34 15.96 -2.46 -17.18
C PHE A 34 15.25 -3.78 -17.49
N ILE A 35 14.84 -4.51 -16.46
CA ILE A 35 14.10 -5.77 -16.57
C ILE A 35 12.77 -5.61 -15.84
N LYS A 36 11.64 -5.89 -16.50
CA LYS A 36 10.31 -5.86 -15.87
C LYS A 36 10.23 -6.94 -14.79
N ILE A 37 9.86 -6.54 -13.57
CA ILE A 37 9.66 -7.45 -12.42
C ILE A 37 8.21 -7.51 -11.95
N GLY A 38 7.38 -6.54 -12.34
CA GLY A 38 5.96 -6.52 -11.96
C GLY A 38 5.15 -5.48 -12.71
N GLU A 39 3.84 -5.50 -12.48
CA GLU A 39 2.88 -4.53 -13.00
C GLU A 39 1.80 -4.28 -11.97
N GLY A 40 1.66 -3.03 -11.55
CA GLY A 40 0.63 -2.58 -10.63
C GLY A 40 -0.48 -1.82 -11.37
N SER A 41 -1.45 -1.31 -10.59
CA SER A 41 -2.59 -0.56 -11.13
C SER A 41 -2.22 0.74 -11.85
N THR A 42 -1.09 1.35 -11.50
CA THR A 42 -0.64 2.63 -12.06
C THR A 42 0.48 2.51 -13.10
N GLY A 43 1.14 1.34 -13.22
CA GLY A 43 2.25 1.18 -14.15
C GLY A 43 3.09 -0.07 -13.94
N ILE A 44 4.16 -0.18 -14.72
CA ILE A 44 5.10 -1.30 -14.66
C ILE A 44 6.23 -1.00 -13.67
N VAL A 45 6.76 -2.03 -13.02
CA VAL A 45 7.96 -1.93 -12.18
C VAL A 45 9.09 -2.70 -12.85
N CYS A 46 10.23 -2.03 -13.02
CA CYS A 46 11.46 -2.62 -13.53
C CYS A 46 12.53 -2.64 -12.42
N ILE A 47 13.37 -3.66 -12.40
CA ILE A 47 14.68 -3.56 -11.76
C ILE A 47 15.66 -2.93 -12.75
N ALA A 48 16.60 -2.13 -12.25
CA ALA A 48 17.71 -1.56 -13.01
C ALA A 48 18.97 -1.53 -12.13
N ALA A 49 20.14 -1.33 -12.75
CA ALA A 49 21.41 -1.17 -12.05
C ALA A 49 21.96 0.25 -12.24
N GLU A 50 22.45 0.85 -11.17
CA GLU A 50 23.18 2.12 -11.22
C GLU A 50 24.56 1.90 -11.85
N ILE A 51 24.88 2.63 -12.91
CA ILE A 51 26.10 2.42 -13.72
C ILE A 51 27.38 2.62 -12.88
N SER A 52 27.36 3.61 -11.98
CA SER A 52 28.55 3.99 -11.19
C SER A 52 28.86 3.01 -10.06
N THR A 53 27.85 2.37 -9.46
CA THR A 53 28.00 1.55 -8.24
C THR A 53 27.65 0.08 -8.45
N GLY A 54 26.93 -0.26 -9.51
CA GLY A 54 26.31 -1.58 -9.71
C GLY A 54 25.14 -1.86 -8.77
N ARG A 55 24.71 -0.88 -7.95
CA ARG A 55 23.60 -1.05 -7.00
C ARG A 55 22.28 -1.25 -7.75
N GLN A 56 21.49 -2.23 -7.32
CA GLN A 56 20.17 -2.47 -7.87
C GLN A 56 19.15 -1.47 -7.30
N VAL A 57 18.28 -0.97 -8.19
CA VAL A 57 17.17 -0.07 -7.86
C VAL A 57 15.89 -0.55 -8.53
N ALA A 58 14.75 -0.18 -7.97
CA ALA A 58 13.45 -0.37 -8.62
C ALA A 58 13.03 0.93 -9.32
N VAL A 59 12.45 0.81 -10.51
CA VAL A 59 11.96 1.93 -11.31
C VAL A 59 10.51 1.68 -11.69
N LYS A 60 9.60 2.43 -11.08
CA LYS A 60 8.16 2.40 -11.41
C LYS A 60 7.89 3.37 -12.55
N LYS A 61 7.42 2.84 -13.69
CA LYS A 61 7.13 3.60 -14.91
C LYS A 61 5.63 3.69 -15.13
N MET A 62 5.10 4.91 -15.12
CA MET A 62 3.66 5.19 -15.14
C MET A 62 3.32 6.07 -16.33
N ASP A 63 2.60 5.50 -17.29
CA ASP A 63 2.14 6.19 -18.49
C ASP A 63 1.05 7.20 -18.12
N LEU A 64 1.26 8.48 -18.44
CA LEU A 64 0.37 9.59 -18.08
C LEU A 64 -1.02 9.47 -18.72
N HIS A 65 -1.12 8.84 -19.89
CA HIS A 65 -2.39 8.70 -20.63
C HIS A 65 -3.24 7.54 -20.15
N LYS A 66 -2.61 6.51 -19.54
CA LYS A 66 -3.30 5.31 -19.06
C LYS A 66 -3.89 5.46 -17.66
N GLN A 67 -3.64 6.59 -16.99
CA GLN A 67 -4.15 6.82 -15.64
C GLN A 67 -5.65 7.15 -15.65
N GLN A 68 -6.43 6.40 -14.88
CA GLN A 68 -7.85 6.76 -14.64
C GLN A 68 -7.99 8.14 -13.99
N ARG A 69 -7.03 8.50 -13.13
CA ARG A 69 -6.95 9.75 -12.37
C ARG A 69 -5.51 10.23 -12.31
N ARG A 70 -5.02 10.81 -13.40
CA ARG A 70 -3.62 11.25 -13.52
C ARG A 70 -3.18 12.21 -12.42
N GLU A 71 -4.07 12.98 -11.81
CA GLU A 71 -3.73 13.87 -10.68
C GLU A 71 -3.16 13.11 -9.47
N LEU A 72 -3.41 11.81 -9.37
CA LEU A 72 -2.87 10.94 -8.32
C LEU A 72 -1.38 10.64 -8.50
N LEU A 73 -0.80 10.85 -9.70
CA LEU A 73 0.63 10.63 -9.93
C LEU A 73 1.52 11.56 -9.09
N PHE A 74 1.03 12.75 -8.72
CA PHE A 74 1.75 13.63 -7.81
C PHE A 74 1.97 13.01 -6.44
N ASN A 75 1.06 12.14 -5.98
CA ASN A 75 1.19 11.49 -4.68
C ASN A 75 2.41 10.55 -4.63
N GLU A 76 2.69 9.80 -5.71
CA GLU A 76 3.85 8.89 -5.74
C GLU A 76 5.16 9.65 -5.49
N VAL A 77 5.28 10.86 -6.02
CA VAL A 77 6.48 11.68 -5.85
C VAL A 77 6.48 12.41 -4.50
N VAL A 78 5.41 13.12 -4.19
CA VAL A 78 5.36 14.01 -3.01
C VAL A 78 5.38 13.20 -1.72
N ILE A 79 4.65 12.08 -1.65
CA ILE A 79 4.59 11.30 -0.41
C ILE A 79 5.95 10.69 -0.08
N MET A 80 6.59 10.03 -1.05
CA MET A 80 7.87 9.38 -0.80
C MET A 80 9.02 10.36 -0.61
N ARG A 81 8.93 11.58 -1.19
CA ARG A 81 9.91 12.65 -0.99
C ARG A 81 9.80 13.30 0.39
N ASP A 82 8.59 13.54 0.87
CA ASP A 82 8.38 14.38 2.05
C ASP A 82 8.24 13.54 3.34
N TYR A 83 7.91 12.24 3.23
CA TYR A 83 7.63 11.35 4.36
C TYR A 83 8.59 10.17 4.44
N HIS A 84 9.75 10.38 5.06
CA HIS A 84 10.74 9.31 5.30
C HIS A 84 10.47 8.54 6.59
N HIS A 85 10.43 7.21 6.51
CA HIS A 85 10.26 6.34 7.67
C HIS A 85 10.90 4.96 7.42
N PRO A 86 11.48 4.28 8.43
CA PRO A 86 12.11 2.96 8.25
C PRO A 86 11.20 1.85 7.68
N ASN A 87 9.88 2.03 7.78
CA ASN A 87 8.86 1.11 7.27
C ASN A 87 8.09 1.69 6.06
N ILE A 88 8.65 2.67 5.36
CA ILE A 88 8.17 3.20 4.08
C ILE A 88 9.27 3.01 3.06
N VAL A 89 8.91 2.62 1.83
CA VAL A 89 9.87 2.51 0.71
C VAL A 89 10.51 3.86 0.43
N GLU A 90 11.83 3.88 0.34
CA GLU A 90 12.62 5.05 0.05
C GLU A 90 12.64 5.35 -1.45
N MET A 91 12.23 6.57 -1.82
CA MET A 91 12.43 7.09 -3.16
C MET A 91 13.79 7.80 -3.21
N PHE A 92 14.58 7.46 -4.23
CA PHE A 92 15.83 8.16 -4.51
C PHE A 92 15.59 9.37 -5.41
N ASP A 93 14.79 9.20 -6.47
CA ASP A 93 14.53 10.27 -7.42
C ASP A 93 13.28 10.01 -8.27
N SER A 94 12.84 11.01 -9.03
CA SER A 94 11.74 10.92 -9.99
C SER A 94 12.04 11.74 -11.24
N PHE A 95 11.59 11.25 -12.39
CA PHE A 95 11.86 11.86 -13.70
C PHE A 95 10.65 11.77 -14.62
N LEU A 96 10.56 12.70 -15.56
CA LEU A 96 9.58 12.64 -16.64
C LEU A 96 10.28 12.23 -17.95
N VAL A 97 10.03 10.99 -18.40
CA VAL A 97 10.64 10.41 -19.60
C VAL A 97 9.57 10.32 -20.68
N GLY A 98 9.58 11.26 -21.63
CA GLY A 98 8.52 11.37 -22.63
C GLY A 98 7.16 11.68 -22.00
N ASP A 99 6.23 10.72 -22.09
CA ASP A 99 4.89 10.73 -21.50
C ASP A 99 4.75 9.72 -20.33
N GLU A 100 5.87 9.34 -19.71
CA GLU A 100 5.90 8.46 -18.54
C GLU A 100 6.55 9.16 -17.34
N LEU A 101 5.93 9.02 -16.17
CA LEU A 101 6.55 9.34 -14.89
C LEU A 101 7.36 8.12 -14.44
N TRP A 102 8.65 8.31 -14.22
CA TRP A 102 9.56 7.28 -13.70
C TRP A 102 9.93 7.64 -12.26
N VAL A 103 9.68 6.73 -11.33
CA VAL A 103 10.07 6.89 -9.92
C VAL A 103 11.14 5.85 -9.59
N VAL A 104 12.32 6.31 -9.19
CA VAL A 104 13.47 5.49 -8.83
C VAL A 104 13.49 5.33 -7.31
N MET A 105 13.45 4.09 -6.83
CA MET A 105 13.30 3.75 -5.42
C MET A 105 14.18 2.56 -5.03
N GLU A 106 14.33 2.33 -3.72
CA GLU A 106 15.06 1.16 -3.24
C GLU A 106 14.43 -0.14 -3.77
N PHE A 107 15.28 -1.09 -4.15
CA PHE A 107 14.83 -2.42 -4.55
C PHE A 107 14.73 -3.32 -3.31
N LEU A 108 13.55 -3.90 -3.09
CA LEU A 108 13.29 -4.80 -1.96
C LEU A 108 13.25 -6.26 -2.44
N GLU A 109 14.31 -7.00 -2.11
CA GLU A 109 14.59 -8.31 -2.71
C GLU A 109 13.73 -9.44 -2.14
N GLY A 110 13.04 -9.19 -1.04
CA GLY A 110 12.07 -10.11 -0.44
C GLY A 110 10.73 -10.14 -1.18
N GLY A 111 10.50 -9.22 -2.13
CA GLY A 111 9.27 -9.18 -2.91
C GLY A 111 8.06 -8.70 -2.13
N ALA A 112 6.88 -8.94 -2.66
CA ALA A 112 5.62 -8.56 -2.04
C ALA A 112 5.16 -9.59 -1.01
N LEU A 113 4.43 -9.15 0.01
CA LEU A 113 3.80 -10.03 0.99
C LEU A 113 2.78 -10.97 0.33
N THR A 114 2.18 -10.57 -0.80
CA THR A 114 1.24 -11.40 -1.58
C THR A 114 1.84 -12.75 -1.95
N ASP A 115 3.12 -12.77 -2.34
CA ASP A 115 3.81 -14.01 -2.70
C ASP A 115 3.83 -14.95 -1.49
N ILE A 116 4.19 -14.40 -0.31
CA ILE A 116 4.24 -15.13 0.96
C ILE A 116 2.88 -15.72 1.34
N VAL A 117 1.84 -14.89 1.41
CA VAL A 117 0.51 -15.30 1.92
C VAL A 117 -0.18 -16.32 1.02
N THR A 118 0.14 -16.34 -0.27
CA THR A 118 -0.47 -17.27 -1.24
C THR A 118 0.17 -18.66 -1.24
N HIS A 119 1.42 -18.81 -0.80
CA HIS A 119 2.11 -20.12 -0.85
C HIS A 119 2.61 -20.63 0.51
N SER A 120 2.63 -19.80 1.55
CA SER A 120 3.10 -20.18 2.87
C SER A 120 2.13 -19.73 3.95
N ARG A 121 1.93 -20.57 4.96
CA ARG A 121 1.20 -20.17 6.17
C ARG A 121 2.14 -19.38 7.07
N MET A 122 1.67 -18.25 7.56
CA MET A 122 2.37 -17.46 8.55
C MET A 122 1.89 -17.84 9.95
N ASP A 123 2.80 -17.96 10.90
CA ASP A 123 2.46 -18.06 12.32
C ASP A 123 2.10 -16.67 12.89
N GLU A 124 1.56 -16.66 14.11
CA GLU A 124 1.11 -15.40 14.70
C GLU A 124 2.24 -14.43 15.11
N GLU A 125 3.46 -14.93 15.32
CA GLU A 125 4.64 -14.09 15.58
C GLU A 125 5.07 -13.38 14.30
N GLN A 126 5.04 -14.07 13.16
CA GLN A 126 5.24 -13.51 11.82
C GLN A 126 4.18 -12.47 11.49
N ILE A 127 2.89 -12.78 11.69
CA ILE A 127 1.78 -11.86 11.46
C ILE A 127 1.92 -10.62 12.36
N ALA A 128 2.22 -10.80 13.66
CA ALA A 128 2.44 -9.68 14.56
C ALA A 128 3.61 -8.80 14.12
N THR A 129 4.68 -9.40 13.58
CA THR A 129 5.87 -8.70 13.10
C THR A 129 5.58 -7.84 11.86
N VAL A 130 4.80 -8.35 10.92
CA VAL A 130 4.31 -7.57 9.77
C VAL A 130 3.40 -6.43 10.25
N CYS A 131 2.35 -6.75 11.02
CA CYS A 131 1.40 -5.77 11.54
C CYS A 131 2.07 -4.62 12.30
N LYS A 132 3.04 -4.93 13.16
CA LYS A 132 3.77 -3.92 13.94
C LYS A 132 4.55 -2.96 13.06
N GLN A 133 5.19 -3.46 11.99
CA GLN A 133 5.94 -2.62 11.06
C GLN A 133 5.01 -1.76 10.19
N CYS A 134 3.91 -2.32 9.68
CA CYS A 134 2.89 -1.55 8.96
C CYS A 134 2.26 -0.47 9.84
N LEU A 135 1.91 -0.80 11.09
CA LEU A 135 1.30 0.16 12.03
C LEU A 135 2.26 1.29 12.41
N LYS A 136 3.57 1.06 12.48
CA LYS A 136 4.55 2.14 12.68
C LYS A 136 4.51 3.14 11.52
N ALA A 137 4.50 2.66 10.28
CA ALA A 137 4.37 3.51 9.09
C ALA A 137 3.03 4.25 9.07
N LEU A 138 1.92 3.55 9.32
CA LEU A 138 0.59 4.15 9.35
C LEU A 138 0.44 5.18 10.46
N ALA A 139 0.93 4.91 11.67
CA ALA A 139 0.90 5.87 12.77
C ALA A 139 1.66 7.16 12.40
N PHE A 140 2.83 7.02 11.75
CA PHE A 140 3.59 8.15 11.24
C PHE A 140 2.79 8.93 10.19
N LEU A 141 2.31 8.28 9.13
CA LEU A 141 1.54 8.92 8.05
C LEU A 141 0.27 9.60 8.57
N HIS A 142 -0.49 8.91 9.43
CA HIS A 142 -1.73 9.41 10.02
C HIS A 142 -1.47 10.63 10.90
N SER A 143 -0.35 10.66 11.64
CA SER A 143 0.06 11.85 12.42
C SER A 143 0.33 13.07 11.55
N GLN A 144 0.69 12.86 10.28
CA GLN A 144 0.91 13.90 9.29
C GLN A 144 -0.34 14.18 8.44
N GLY A 145 -1.48 13.55 8.74
CA GLY A 145 -2.71 13.71 7.96
C GLY A 145 -2.69 13.02 6.58
N VAL A 146 -1.81 12.04 6.37
CA VAL A 146 -1.75 11.24 5.14
C VAL A 146 -2.56 9.96 5.32
N ILE A 147 -3.47 9.67 4.39
CA ILE A 147 -4.23 8.43 4.30
C ILE A 147 -3.71 7.63 3.11
N HIS A 148 -3.36 6.35 3.30
CA HIS A 148 -2.79 5.50 2.25
C HIS A 148 -3.82 5.09 1.20
N ARG A 149 -4.98 4.61 1.65
CA ARG A 149 -6.16 4.19 0.86
C ARG A 149 -6.01 2.93 -0.02
N ASP A 150 -4.84 2.29 -0.04
CA ASP A 150 -4.65 1.00 -0.72
C ASP A 150 -3.80 0.00 0.09
N ILE A 151 -4.10 -0.16 1.38
CA ILE A 151 -3.41 -1.18 2.21
C ILE A 151 -3.91 -2.59 1.83
N LYS A 152 -2.98 -3.45 1.40
CA LYS A 152 -3.16 -4.85 1.03
C LYS A 152 -1.78 -5.53 0.94
N SER A 153 -1.74 -6.85 0.83
CA SER A 153 -0.46 -7.57 0.76
C SER A 153 0.44 -7.13 -0.41
N ASP A 154 -0.12 -6.72 -1.55
CA ASP A 154 0.67 -6.27 -2.71
C ASP A 154 1.49 -5.02 -2.40
N SER A 155 0.97 -4.17 -1.53
CA SER A 155 1.58 -2.89 -1.15
C SER A 155 2.56 -3.03 0.03
N ILE A 156 2.75 -4.25 0.55
CA ILE A 156 3.72 -4.55 1.59
C ILE A 156 4.90 -5.28 0.97
N LEU A 157 6.08 -4.68 1.05
CA LEU A 157 7.31 -5.24 0.49
C LEU A 157 8.28 -5.64 1.61
N LEU A 158 9.09 -6.67 1.35
CA LEU A 158 10.08 -7.17 2.29
C LEU A 158 11.50 -6.94 1.76
N ALA A 159 12.38 -6.42 2.62
CA ALA A 159 13.82 -6.38 2.36
C ALA A 159 14.46 -7.76 2.55
N SER A 160 15.66 -7.97 2.01
CA SER A 160 16.43 -9.21 2.16
C SER A 160 16.71 -9.65 3.62
N ASP A 161 16.66 -8.73 4.58
CA ASP A 161 16.82 -8.98 6.02
C ASP A 161 15.49 -9.18 6.77
N GLY A 162 14.37 -9.19 6.05
CA GLY A 162 13.02 -9.36 6.58
C GLY A 162 12.36 -8.09 7.12
N ARG A 163 12.99 -6.91 7.00
CA ARG A 163 12.30 -5.63 7.27
C ARG A 163 11.11 -5.47 6.33
N VAL A 164 10.01 -4.92 6.87
CA VAL A 164 8.76 -4.71 6.14
C VAL A 164 8.59 -3.23 5.85
N LYS A 165 8.28 -2.90 4.59
CA LYS A 165 8.07 -1.53 4.14
C LYS A 165 6.78 -1.39 3.35
N LEU A 166 6.10 -0.27 3.58
CA LEU A 166 4.89 0.12 2.87
C LEU A 166 5.26 0.79 1.54
N SER A 167 4.55 0.45 0.48
CA SER A 167 4.73 0.91 -0.91
C SER A 167 3.40 1.34 -1.54
N ASP A 168 3.42 1.77 -2.80
CA ASP A 168 2.25 2.14 -3.62
C ASP A 168 1.44 3.32 -3.11
N PHE A 169 2.09 4.48 -3.02
CA PHE A 169 1.49 5.70 -2.48
C PHE A 169 0.62 6.47 -3.48
N GLY A 170 0.44 5.97 -4.72
CA GLY A 170 -0.35 6.65 -5.74
C GLY A 170 -1.78 6.97 -5.31
N PHE A 171 -2.41 6.14 -4.49
CA PHE A 171 -3.76 6.41 -3.99
C PHE A 171 -3.80 7.23 -2.70
N CYS A 172 -2.69 7.78 -2.21
CA CYS A 172 -2.71 8.57 -0.99
C CYS A 172 -3.59 9.82 -1.08
N ALA A 173 -3.98 10.34 0.08
CA ALA A 173 -4.59 11.66 0.19
C ALA A 173 -4.15 12.36 1.47
N GLN A 174 -3.98 13.68 1.35
CA GLN A 174 -3.80 14.57 2.49
C GLN A 174 -5.16 15.01 3.04
N VAL A 175 -5.29 14.99 4.36
CA VAL A 175 -6.34 15.67 5.12
C VAL A 175 -5.72 16.77 5.99
N SER A 176 -6.52 17.79 6.28
CA SER A 176 -6.12 18.96 7.06
C SER A 176 -7.33 19.50 7.84
N ASN A 177 -7.14 20.51 8.70
CA ASN A 177 -8.26 21.14 9.40
C ASN A 177 -9.30 21.76 8.43
N GLU A 178 -8.86 22.22 7.26
CA GLU A 178 -9.72 22.81 6.23
C GLU A 178 -10.46 21.74 5.41
N LEU A 179 -9.81 20.60 5.18
CA LEU A 179 -10.38 19.45 4.48
C LEU A 179 -10.15 18.17 5.32
N PRO A 180 -10.94 17.97 6.39
CA PRO A 180 -10.67 16.91 7.37
C PRO A 180 -10.99 15.52 6.84
N ASN A 181 -11.81 15.43 5.79
CA ASN A 181 -12.31 14.16 5.26
C ASN A 181 -12.21 14.10 3.73
N ARG A 182 -12.04 12.89 3.22
CA ARG A 182 -12.14 12.57 1.79
C ARG A 182 -13.51 11.94 1.49
N LYS A 183 -13.90 11.97 0.22
CA LYS A 183 -15.18 11.38 -0.28
C LYS A 183 -15.02 10.53 -1.54
N SER A 184 -13.82 10.46 -2.10
CA SER A 184 -13.57 9.76 -3.36
C SER A 184 -13.61 8.25 -3.16
N LEU A 185 -14.30 7.53 -4.06
CA LEU A 185 -14.26 6.07 -4.12
C LEU A 185 -12.94 5.63 -4.77
N VAL A 186 -11.96 5.24 -3.96
CA VAL A 186 -10.63 4.78 -4.40
C VAL A 186 -10.16 3.62 -3.51
N GLY A 187 -9.22 2.82 -4.00
CA GLY A 187 -8.69 1.64 -3.32
C GLY A 187 -9.09 0.34 -4.02
N THR A 188 -8.54 -0.77 -3.56
CA THR A 188 -8.80 -2.11 -4.11
C THR A 188 -10.07 -2.74 -3.50
N PRO A 189 -11.07 -3.15 -4.31
CA PRO A 189 -12.45 -3.45 -3.85
C PRO A 189 -12.62 -4.30 -2.59
N TYR A 190 -11.83 -5.38 -2.43
CA TYR A 190 -11.97 -6.32 -1.31
C TYR A 190 -11.41 -5.77 0.02
N TRP A 191 -10.52 -4.79 -0.02
CA TRP A 191 -9.90 -4.15 1.15
C TRP A 191 -10.57 -2.84 1.53
N MET A 192 -11.49 -2.32 0.73
CA MET A 192 -12.14 -1.02 0.97
C MET A 192 -13.00 -1.05 2.23
N ALA A 193 -12.89 0.02 3.03
CA ALA A 193 -13.73 0.21 4.21
C ALA A 193 -15.20 0.48 3.83
N PRO A 194 -16.18 0.07 4.65
CA PRO A 194 -17.61 0.19 4.34
C PRO A 194 -18.05 1.64 4.12
N GLU A 195 -17.46 2.60 4.84
CA GLU A 195 -17.73 4.04 4.70
C GLU A 195 -17.24 4.61 3.35
N VAL A 196 -16.14 4.09 2.80
CA VAL A 196 -15.63 4.46 1.47
C VAL A 196 -16.59 3.98 0.39
N ILE A 197 -17.03 2.72 0.49
CA ILE A 197 -18.01 2.10 -0.44
C ILE A 197 -19.36 2.82 -0.37
N SER A 198 -19.77 3.24 0.84
CA SER A 198 -20.98 4.03 1.07
C SER A 198 -20.87 5.48 0.63
N ARG A 199 -19.70 5.92 0.14
CA ARG A 199 -19.40 7.31 -0.25
C ARG A 199 -19.64 8.33 0.87
N LEU A 200 -19.45 7.90 2.12
CA LEU A 200 -19.47 8.80 3.27
C LEU A 200 -18.13 9.55 3.36
N PRO A 201 -18.09 10.71 4.03
CA PRO A 201 -16.82 11.32 4.42
C PRO A 201 -15.99 10.34 5.26
N TYR A 202 -14.70 10.19 4.96
CA TYR A 202 -13.81 9.28 5.67
C TYR A 202 -12.43 9.90 5.90
N GLY A 203 -11.75 9.41 6.95
CA GLY A 203 -10.41 9.81 7.35
C GLY A 203 -9.42 8.64 7.36
N PRO A 204 -8.34 8.72 8.16
CA PRO A 204 -7.29 7.69 8.26
C PRO A 204 -7.77 6.30 8.71
N GLU A 205 -8.96 6.22 9.31
CA GLU A 205 -9.53 4.97 9.86
C GLU A 205 -9.73 3.90 8.78
N VAL A 206 -9.84 4.31 7.50
CA VAL A 206 -10.00 3.38 6.37
C VAL A 206 -8.79 2.47 6.19
N ASP A 207 -7.57 2.97 6.47
CA ASP A 207 -6.35 2.17 6.35
C ASP A 207 -6.32 1.07 7.43
N ILE A 208 -6.92 1.33 8.59
CA ILE A 208 -7.02 0.35 9.68
C ILE A 208 -7.96 -0.79 9.31
N TRP A 209 -9.09 -0.48 8.66
CA TRP A 209 -9.97 -1.51 8.13
C TRP A 209 -9.23 -2.38 7.11
N SER A 210 -8.57 -1.75 6.15
CA SER A 210 -7.81 -2.43 5.10
C SER A 210 -6.67 -3.29 5.67
N LEU A 211 -5.99 -2.83 6.73
CA LEU A 211 -5.05 -3.64 7.50
C LEU A 211 -5.73 -4.86 8.14
N GLY A 212 -6.93 -4.71 8.70
CA GLY A 212 -7.71 -5.84 9.20
C GLY A 212 -8.04 -6.88 8.12
N ILE A 213 -8.36 -6.44 6.90
CA ILE A 213 -8.54 -7.34 5.75
C ILE A 213 -7.23 -8.04 5.38
N MET A 214 -6.10 -7.34 5.40
CA MET A 214 -4.78 -7.94 5.18
C MET A 214 -4.40 -8.95 6.27
N VAL A 215 -4.86 -8.77 7.51
CA VAL A 215 -4.69 -9.80 8.56
C VAL A 215 -5.49 -11.05 8.24
N ILE A 216 -6.71 -10.93 7.71
CA ILE A 216 -7.47 -12.09 7.20
C ILE A 216 -6.67 -12.78 6.09
N GLU A 217 -6.10 -12.01 5.17
CA GLU A 217 -5.29 -12.52 4.07
C GLU A 217 -4.07 -13.33 4.56
N MET A 218 -3.34 -12.84 5.57
CA MET A 218 -2.21 -13.58 6.15
C MET A 218 -2.60 -14.89 6.87
N VAL A 219 -3.85 -14.99 7.35
CA VAL A 219 -4.35 -16.18 8.07
C VAL A 219 -5.02 -17.18 7.13
N ASP A 220 -5.90 -16.69 6.25
CA ASP A 220 -6.76 -17.50 5.40
C ASP A 220 -6.26 -17.60 3.94
N GLY A 221 -5.22 -16.84 3.57
CA GLY A 221 -4.57 -16.84 2.25
C GLY A 221 -5.22 -15.94 1.20
N GLU A 222 -6.38 -15.37 1.49
CA GLU A 222 -7.13 -14.48 0.58
C GLU A 222 -8.04 -13.53 1.39
N PRO A 223 -8.40 -12.35 0.84
CA PRO A 223 -9.37 -11.47 1.49
C PRO A 223 -10.78 -12.07 1.48
N PRO A 224 -11.71 -11.55 2.31
CA PRO A 224 -13.11 -11.95 2.27
C PRO A 224 -13.74 -11.73 0.89
N PHE A 225 -14.60 -12.67 0.48
CA PHE A 225 -15.37 -12.60 -0.77
C PHE A 225 -14.52 -12.59 -2.04
N PHE A 226 -13.27 -13.04 -2.00
CA PHE A 226 -12.36 -13.03 -3.15
C PHE A 226 -12.89 -13.83 -4.35
N ASN A 227 -13.71 -14.85 -4.10
CA ASN A 227 -14.39 -15.64 -5.12
C ASN A 227 -15.61 -14.94 -5.77
N GLU A 228 -15.93 -13.71 -5.36
CA GLU A 228 -17.04 -12.93 -5.91
C GLU A 228 -16.56 -11.79 -6.81
N PRO A 229 -17.37 -11.37 -7.81
CA PRO A 229 -17.08 -10.18 -8.58
C PRO A 229 -16.91 -8.94 -7.69
N PRO A 230 -15.99 -8.01 -8.02
CA PRO A 230 -15.67 -6.87 -7.15
C PRO A 230 -16.86 -6.01 -6.71
N LEU A 231 -17.81 -5.76 -7.61
CA LEU A 231 -19.03 -5.01 -7.29
C LEU A 231 -19.93 -5.73 -6.27
N GLN A 232 -19.96 -7.06 -6.30
CA GLN A 232 -20.73 -7.87 -5.36
C GLN A 232 -20.05 -7.93 -3.99
N ALA A 233 -18.73 -8.13 -3.96
CA ALA A 233 -17.93 -8.08 -2.75
C ALA A 233 -18.08 -6.73 -2.03
N MET A 234 -17.99 -5.60 -2.75
CA MET A 234 -18.22 -4.28 -2.18
C MET A 234 -19.62 -4.12 -1.57
N ARG A 235 -20.66 -4.66 -2.20
CA ARG A 235 -22.02 -4.64 -1.62
C ARG A 235 -22.08 -5.46 -0.33
N ARG A 236 -21.44 -6.64 -0.28
CA ARG A 236 -21.37 -7.45 0.95
C ARG A 236 -20.63 -6.72 2.07
N ILE A 237 -19.48 -6.12 1.79
CA ILE A 237 -18.73 -5.32 2.77
C ILE A 237 -19.62 -4.17 3.31
N ARG A 238 -20.35 -3.50 2.42
CA ARG A 238 -21.26 -2.41 2.80
C ARG A 238 -22.44 -2.89 3.65
N ASP A 239 -23.04 -4.03 3.34
CA ASP A 239 -24.37 -4.38 3.88
C ASP A 239 -24.32 -5.45 5.00
N MET A 240 -23.27 -6.27 5.06
CA MET A 240 -23.13 -7.38 6.00
C MET A 240 -22.37 -7.00 7.29
N PRO A 241 -22.49 -7.78 8.38
CA PRO A 241 -21.59 -7.66 9.52
C PRO A 241 -20.11 -7.80 9.11
N PRO A 242 -19.16 -7.29 9.91
CA PRO A 242 -17.74 -7.45 9.64
C PRO A 242 -17.35 -8.90 9.33
N PRO A 243 -16.47 -9.12 8.34
CA PRO A 243 -16.01 -10.46 8.01
C PRO A 243 -15.26 -11.06 9.20
N LYS A 244 -15.36 -12.38 9.33
CA LYS A 244 -14.65 -13.17 10.34
C LYS A 244 -13.69 -14.11 9.64
N LEU A 245 -12.64 -14.51 10.36
CA LEU A 245 -11.73 -15.56 9.91
C LEU A 245 -12.50 -16.86 9.64
N LYS A 246 -12.14 -17.58 8.57
CA LYS A 246 -12.77 -18.86 8.23
C LYS A 246 -12.45 -19.94 9.27
N ASN A 247 -11.25 -19.88 9.84
CA ASN A 247 -10.73 -20.88 10.78
C ASN A 247 -10.48 -20.30 12.18
N THR A 248 -11.50 -19.72 12.82
CA THR A 248 -11.37 -19.08 14.16
C THR A 248 -10.76 -19.97 15.23
N HIS A 249 -10.93 -21.30 15.14
CA HIS A 249 -10.35 -22.25 16.09
C HIS A 249 -8.82 -22.41 15.98
N LYS A 250 -8.19 -21.90 14.91
CA LYS A 250 -6.74 -21.96 14.69
C LYS A 250 -6.00 -20.70 15.12
N VAL A 251 -6.72 -19.67 15.56
CA VAL A 251 -6.14 -18.40 15.98
C VAL A 251 -6.32 -18.19 17.48
N SER A 252 -5.36 -17.50 18.07
CA SER A 252 -5.38 -17.15 19.48
C SER A 252 -6.46 -16.10 19.76
N PRO A 253 -7.00 -16.08 20.98
CA PRO A 253 -7.89 -14.99 21.41
C PRO A 253 -7.25 -13.61 21.29
N ARG A 254 -5.91 -13.52 21.34
CA ARG A 254 -5.18 -12.25 21.17
C ARG A 254 -5.23 -11.74 19.74
N LEU A 255 -5.01 -12.60 18.76
CA LEU A 255 -5.14 -12.25 17.35
C LEU A 255 -6.60 -11.91 17.01
N GLN A 256 -7.55 -12.69 17.52
CA GLN A 256 -8.96 -12.39 17.32
C GLN A 256 -9.35 -11.02 17.90
N GLY A 257 -8.98 -10.73 19.15
CA GLY A 257 -9.24 -9.43 19.78
C GLY A 257 -8.56 -8.26 19.05
N PHE A 258 -7.37 -8.49 18.48
CA PHE A 258 -6.68 -7.50 17.65
C PHE A 258 -7.45 -7.20 16.36
N LEU A 259 -7.93 -8.25 15.68
CA LEU A 259 -8.71 -8.12 14.45
C LEU A 259 -10.06 -7.41 14.69
N GLU A 260 -10.72 -7.72 15.81
CA GLU A 260 -11.99 -7.11 16.21
C GLU A 260 -11.86 -5.59 16.47
N LYS A 261 -10.67 -5.08 16.79
CA LYS A 261 -10.41 -3.63 16.90
C LYS A 261 -10.23 -2.92 15.55
N MET A 262 -9.88 -3.66 14.50
CA MET A 262 -9.68 -3.14 13.15
C MET A 262 -10.96 -3.22 12.31
N LEU A 263 -11.68 -4.35 12.37
CA LEU A 263 -12.88 -4.61 11.57
C LEU A 263 -14.15 -4.10 12.26
N VAL A 264 -14.15 -2.81 12.61
CA VAL A 264 -15.28 -2.10 13.21
C VAL A 264 -15.97 -1.26 12.14
N ARG A 265 -17.29 -1.39 11.98
CA ARG A 265 -18.04 -0.68 10.93
C ARG A 265 -18.13 0.82 11.19
N ASP A 266 -18.34 1.22 12.44
CA ASP A 266 -18.33 2.63 12.83
C ASP A 266 -16.87 3.10 12.93
N PRO A 267 -16.40 3.99 12.03
CA PRO A 267 -15.02 4.45 12.04
C PRO A 267 -14.65 5.16 13.35
N SER A 268 -15.61 5.79 14.04
CA SER A 268 -15.35 6.48 15.33
C SER A 268 -15.03 5.51 16.48
N GLN A 269 -15.41 4.24 16.33
CA GLN A 269 -15.16 3.17 17.31
C GLN A 269 -14.00 2.26 16.88
N ARG A 270 -13.47 2.45 15.66
CA ARG A 270 -12.34 1.70 15.12
C ARG A 270 -11.06 2.21 15.77
N ALA A 271 -10.19 1.30 16.18
CA ALA A 271 -8.94 1.69 16.81
C ALA A 271 -8.03 2.45 15.83
N THR A 272 -7.28 3.41 16.34
CA THR A 272 -6.24 4.12 15.59
C THR A 272 -4.97 3.29 15.46
N ALA A 273 -4.07 3.66 14.54
CA ALA A 273 -2.76 3.01 14.41
C ALA A 273 -1.96 3.07 15.73
N CYS A 274 -2.00 4.21 16.42
CA CYS A 274 -1.32 4.41 17.70
C CYS A 274 -1.85 3.51 18.82
N GLU A 275 -3.18 3.34 18.92
CA GLU A 275 -3.79 2.44 19.90
C GLU A 275 -3.45 0.97 19.60
N LEU A 276 -3.47 0.57 18.32
CA LEU A 276 -3.13 -0.79 17.92
C LEU A 276 -1.67 -1.14 18.19
N LEU A 277 -0.74 -0.17 18.10
CA LEU A 277 0.67 -0.37 18.48
C LEU A 277 0.85 -0.81 19.94
N GLN A 278 -0.11 -0.51 20.82
CA GLN A 278 -0.12 -0.91 22.23
C GLN A 278 -0.88 -2.22 22.48
N HIS A 279 -1.45 -2.84 21.45
CA HIS A 279 -2.27 -4.04 21.63
C HIS A 279 -1.41 -5.25 22.04
N PRO A 280 -1.85 -6.09 23.02
CA PRO A 280 -1.07 -7.23 23.51
C PRO A 280 -0.64 -8.25 22.46
N PHE A 281 -1.38 -8.36 21.34
CA PHE A 281 -1.00 -9.19 20.20
C PHE A 281 0.39 -8.81 19.65
N LEU A 282 0.74 -7.52 19.60
CA LEU A 282 2.02 -7.07 19.04
C LEU A 282 3.21 -7.25 19.98
N MET A 283 2.99 -7.75 21.20
CA MET A 283 4.07 -8.11 22.13
C MET A 283 4.81 -9.38 21.69
N GLN A 284 4.17 -10.22 20.88
CA GLN A 284 4.81 -11.42 20.31
C GLN A 284 5.52 -11.16 18.98
N ALA A 285 5.53 -9.91 18.49
CA ALA A 285 6.29 -9.56 17.29
C ALA A 285 7.79 -9.71 17.58
N GLY A 286 8.46 -10.59 16.84
CA GLY A 286 9.90 -10.82 16.95
C GLY A 286 10.73 -9.88 16.07
N ALA A 287 12.00 -10.25 15.87
CA ALA A 287 12.92 -9.49 15.03
C ALA A 287 12.64 -9.71 13.52
N PRO A 288 12.80 -8.70 12.65
CA PRO A 288 12.50 -8.84 11.21
C PRO A 288 13.12 -10.06 10.52
N SER A 289 14.30 -10.50 10.97
CA SER A 289 14.99 -11.70 10.48
C SER A 289 14.13 -12.98 10.53
N LEU A 290 13.11 -13.02 11.38
CA LEU A 290 12.19 -14.15 11.48
C LEU A 290 11.33 -14.34 10.22
N LEU A 291 11.18 -13.30 9.40
CA LEU A 291 10.44 -13.34 8.13
C LEU A 291 11.32 -13.87 6.98
N VAL A 292 12.65 -13.88 7.11
CA VAL A 292 13.59 -14.29 6.05
C VAL A 292 13.33 -15.72 5.54
N PRO A 293 13.06 -16.73 6.39
CA PRO A 293 12.75 -18.08 5.91
C PRO A 293 11.52 -18.13 4.99
N LEU A 294 10.54 -17.26 5.22
CA LEU A 294 9.34 -17.18 4.39
C LEU A 294 9.65 -16.69 2.98
N MET A 295 10.71 -15.91 2.76
CA MET A 295 11.08 -15.40 1.43
C MET A 295 11.87 -16.44 0.62
N ARG A 296 12.59 -17.34 1.31
CA ARG A 296 13.48 -18.34 0.67
C ARG A 296 12.71 -19.53 0.10
N SER A 297 11.55 -19.87 0.67
CA SER A 297 10.68 -20.91 0.12
C SER A 297 10.21 -20.60 -1.31
N PHE A 298 10.19 -19.33 -1.71
CA PHE A 298 9.80 -18.88 -3.06
C PHE A 298 10.89 -18.98 -4.10
N ARG A 299 12.13 -18.63 -3.74
CA ARG A 299 13.27 -18.64 -4.68
C ARG A 299 13.64 -20.05 -5.16
N HIS A 300 13.06 -21.09 -4.56
CA HIS A 300 13.28 -22.49 -4.90
C HIS A 300 12.10 -23.20 -5.56
N SER A 301 11.00 -22.49 -5.85
CA SER A 301 9.94 -23.02 -6.72
C SER A 301 10.33 -22.73 -8.18
N PRO A 302 10.69 -23.75 -8.99
CA PRO A 302 10.92 -23.54 -10.40
C PRO A 302 9.58 -23.15 -11.04
N CYS A 303 9.63 -22.09 -11.85
CA CYS A 303 8.58 -21.79 -12.81
C CYS A 303 8.42 -22.94 -13.81
#